data_AF-A0A8J6PL35-F1
#
_entry.id   AF-A0A8J6PL35-F1
#
_cell.length_a   1.000
_cell.length_b   1.000
_cell.length_c   1.000
_cell.angle_alpha   90.00
_cell.angle_beta   90.00
_cell.angle_gamma   90.00
#
_symmetry.space_group_name_H-M   'P 1'
#
loop_
_entity.id
_entity.type
_entity.pdbx_description
1 polymer ?
#
loop_
_entity_poly.entity_id
_entity_poly.type
_entity_poly.pdbx_seq_one_letter_code
_entity_poly.pdbx_strand_id
1 'polypeptide(L)' 'MPKVSEDHLAARRSQILDGARRCFAEYGFEGATVRRLEEATGLS' A
#
# COMPACT_ATOMS: atom_id res chain seq x y z
N MET A 1 13.27 -0.82 -22.00
CA MET A 1 12.20 -1.03 -21.00
C MET A 1 11.24 0.13 -21.12
N PRO A 2 9.91 -0.06 -21.26
CA PRO A 2 9.01 1.08 -21.20
C PRO A 2 9.17 1.68 -19.80
N LYS A 3 9.53 2.97 -19.73
CA LYS A 3 9.53 3.70 -18.45
C LYS A 3 8.09 3.66 -17.96
N VAL A 4 7.89 3.06 -16.79
CA VAL A 4 6.62 3.18 -16.06
C VAL A 4 6.30 4.67 -15.99
N SER A 5 5.12 5.07 -16.49
CA SER A 5 4.75 6.48 -16.52
C SER A 5 4.60 7.01 -15.10
N GLU A 6 4.81 8.31 -14.92
CA GLU A 6 4.62 8.96 -13.63
C GLU A 6 3.20 8.76 -13.10
N ASP A 7 2.20 8.77 -13.98
CA ASP A 7 0.81 8.48 -13.64
C ASP A 7 0.62 7.07 -13.07
N HIS A 8 1.31 6.07 -13.65
CA HIS A 8 1.25 4.71 -13.13
C HIS A 8 1.91 4.60 -11.75
N LEU A 9 3.03 5.30 -11.53
CA LEU A 9 3.68 5.35 -10.22
C LEU A 9 2.79 6.07 -9.19
N ALA A 10 2.14 7.16 -9.58
CA ALA A 10 1.24 7.92 -8.72
C ALA A 10 0.00 7.09 -8.34
N ALA A 11 -0.62 6.42 -9.31
CA ALA A 11 -1.76 5.52 -9.08
C ALA A 11 -1.36 4.39 -8.13
N ARG A 12 -0.18 3.78 -8.36
CA ARG A 12 0.34 2.71 -7.50
C ARG A 12 0.60 3.20 -6.08
N ARG A 13 1.16 4.41 -5.92
CA ARG A 13 1.39 5.03 -4.62
C ARG A 13 0.08 5.27 -3.87
N SER A 14 -0.96 5.75 -4.55
CA SER A 14 -2.28 5.94 -3.93
C SER A 14 -2.83 4.63 -3.38
N GLN A 15 -2.78 3.56 -4.18
CA GLN A 15 -3.22 2.22 -3.77
C GLN A 15 -2.53 1.74 -2.48
N ILE A 16 -1.20 1.92 -2.40
CA ILE A 16 -0.41 1.54 -1.21
C ILE A 16 -0.88 2.34 0.01
N LEU A 17 -1.01 3.65 -0.13
CA LEU A 17 -1.41 4.52 0.99
C LEU A 17 -2.83 4.22 1.47
N ASP A 18 -3.75 3.89 0.58
CA ASP A 18 -5.13 3.56 0.93
C ASP A 18 -5.26 2.21 1.65
N GLY A 19 -4.46 1.22 1.27
CA GLY A 19 -4.38 -0.05 2.01
C GLY A 19 -3.68 0.11 3.36
N ALA A 20 -2.58 0.87 3.39
CA ALA A 20 -1.86 1.17 4.63
C ALA A 20 -2.73 1.90 5.65
N ARG A 21 -3.50 2.91 5.21
CA ARG A 21 -4.42 3.66 6.09
C ARG A 21 -5.43 2.74 6.78
N ARG A 22 -5.98 1.77 6.06
CA ARG A 22 -6.92 0.77 6.61
C ARG A 22 -6.22 -0.14 7.61
N CYS A 23 -5.04 -0.65 7.27
CA CYS A 23 -4.25 -1.50 8.15
C CYS A 23 -3.90 -0.79 9.47
N PHE A 24 -3.46 0.47 9.40
CA PHE A 24 -3.17 1.26 10.60
C PHE A 24 -4.42 1.57 11.43
N ALA A 25 -5.56 1.81 10.80
CA ALA A 25 -6.82 2.04 11.52
C ALA A 25 -7.31 0.79 12.27
N GLU A 26 -7.07 -0.40 11.72
CA GLU A 26 -7.53 -1.67 12.31
C GLU A 26 -6.56 -2.21 13.38
N TYR A 27 -5.25 -2.13 13.13
CA TYR A 27 -4.23 -2.77 13.97
C TYR A 27 -3.37 -1.79 14.78
N GLY A 28 -3.53 -0.48 14.57
CA GLY A 28 -2.64 0.54 15.12
C GLY A 28 -1.25 0.54 14.49
N PHE A 29 -0.38 1.43 14.96
CA PHE A 29 0.97 1.59 14.39
C PHE A 29 1.85 0.36 14.63
N GLU A 30 1.85 -0.19 15.85
CA GLU A 30 2.66 -1.36 16.19
C GLU A 30 2.13 -2.65 15.56
N GLY A 31 0.81 -2.77 15.37
CA GLY A 31 0.17 -3.96 14.83
C GLY A 31 0.16 -4.04 13.30
N ALA A 32 0.45 -2.95 12.59
CA ALA A 32 0.47 -2.91 11.13
C ALA A 32 1.79 -3.45 10.55
N THR A 33 2.00 -4.77 10.69
CA THR A 33 3.19 -5.46 10.16
C THR A 33 3.21 -5.49 8.63
N VAL A 34 4.38 -5.74 8.04
CA VAL A 34 4.55 -5.84 6.58
C VAL A 34 3.57 -6.82 5.94
N ARG A 35 3.42 -8.02 6.52
CA ARG A 35 2.47 -9.04 6.04
C ARG A 35 1.03 -8.52 5.97
N ARG A 36 0.60 -7.75 6.99
CA ARG A 36 -0.74 -7.16 7.03
C ARG A 36 -0.90 -6.01 6.05
N LEU A 37 0.16 -5.24 5.82
CA LEU A 37 0.17 -4.18 4.79
C LEU A 37 0.08 -4.77 3.39
N GLU A 38 0.80 -5.85 3.10
CA GLU A 38 0.71 -6.61 1.84
C GLU A 38 -0.71 -7.15 1.61
N GLU A 39 -1.29 -7.79 2.63
CA GLU A 39 -2.68 -8.28 2.61
C GLU A 39 -3.68 -7.13 2.37
N ALA A 40 -3.53 -5.99 3.05
CA ALA A 40 -4.44 -4.85 2.94
C ALA A 40 -4.30 -4.05 1.64
N THR A 41 -3.11 -4.04 1.04
CA THR A 41 -2.84 -3.34 -0.23
C THR A 41 -3.07 -4.24 -1.45
N GLY A 42 -3.11 -5.56 -1.26
CA GLY A 42 -3.22 -6.57 -2.31
C GLY A 42 -1.95 -6.65 -3.16
N LEU A 43 -0.81 -6.31 -2.56
CA LEU A 43 0.49 -6.26 -3.23
C LEU A 43 1.39 -7.31 -2.58
N SER A 44 2.09 -8.08 -3.40
CA SER A 44 3.07 -9.09 -3.01
C SER A 44 4.33 -8.96 -3.86
#